data_AF-A0A955KS51-F1
#
_entry.id   AF-A0A955KS51-F1
#
_cell.length_a   1.000
_cell.length_b   1.000
_cell.length_c   1.000
_cell.angle_alpha   90.00
_cell.angle_beta   90.00
_cell.angle_gamma   90.00
#
_symmetry.space_group_name_H-M   'P 1'
#
loop_
_entity.id
_entity.type
_entity.pdbx_description
1 polymer ?
#
loop_
_entity_poly.entity_id
_entity_poly.type
_entity_poly.pdbx_seq_one_letter_code
_entity_poly.pdbx_strand_id
1 'polypeptide(L)'
;GSRKQAIWLQDGGFFALIASGTITFGGELGSTDHQPGQPDVPQTDNYTAGGVYLAGHNIVIEQTSQDTDKQFVGNGVFAAGGNIQLQRSLAFDGNTHPASLFVYNPQLLLNAPDFFLEGSVEWQP
;
A
#
# COMPACT_ATOMS: atom_id res chain seq x y z
N GLY A 1 9.56 19.69 11.52
CA GLY A 1 8.42 18.79 11.80
C GLY A 1 7.71 18.48 10.50
N SER A 2 7.61 17.20 10.14
CA SER A 2 6.89 16.77 8.93
C SER A 2 5.39 17.00 9.12
N ARG A 3 4.74 17.68 8.18
CA ARG A 3 3.28 17.84 8.15
C ARG A 3 2.67 16.61 7.48
N LYS A 4 1.82 15.89 8.22
CA LYS A 4 0.98 14.82 7.66
C LYS A 4 -0.21 15.50 6.96
N GLN A 5 -0.34 15.32 5.66
CA GLN A 5 -1.49 15.82 4.88
C GLN A 5 -2.11 14.64 4.13
N ALA A 6 -3.40 14.39 4.38
CA ALA A 6 -4.15 13.41 3.63
C ALA A 6 -4.42 13.94 2.21
N ILE A 7 -4.28 13.08 1.21
CA ILE A 7 -4.66 13.36 -0.17
C ILE A 7 -5.98 12.61 -0.40
N TRP A 8 -7.04 13.36 -0.65
CA TRP A 8 -8.34 12.79 -0.99
C TRP A 8 -8.48 12.73 -2.50
N LEU A 9 -8.78 11.54 -3.02
CA LEU A 9 -9.13 11.36 -4.42
C LEU A 9 -10.63 11.64 -4.61
N GLN A 10 -10.96 12.44 -5.61
CA GLN A 10 -12.34 12.58 -6.06
C GLN A 10 -12.76 11.33 -6.86
N ASP A 11 -14.06 11.13 -7.05
CA ASP A 11 -14.56 10.10 -7.97
C ASP A 11 -13.96 10.30 -9.37
N GLY A 12 -13.40 9.25 -9.96
CA GLY A 12 -12.61 9.35 -11.20
C GLY A 12 -11.14 9.77 -10.99
N GLY A 13 -10.69 9.94 -9.75
CA GLY A 13 -9.33 10.33 -9.41
C GLY A 13 -8.33 9.16 -9.47
N PHE A 14 -7.09 9.49 -9.82
CA PHE A 14 -5.95 8.57 -9.82
C PHE A 14 -4.79 9.19 -9.04
N PHE A 15 -4.19 8.42 -8.13
CA PHE A 15 -2.97 8.79 -7.42
C PHE A 15 -1.86 7.80 -7.77
N ALA A 16 -0.72 8.34 -8.18
CA ALA A 16 0.51 7.58 -8.31
C ALA A 16 1.68 8.29 -7.62
N LEU A 17 2.50 7.52 -6.92
CA LEU A 17 3.81 7.93 -6.41
C LEU A 17 4.88 7.10 -7.11
N ILE A 18 5.72 7.77 -7.89
CA ILE A 18 6.85 7.16 -8.59
C ILE A 18 8.13 7.75 -8.00
N ALA A 19 8.98 6.89 -7.45
CA ALA A 19 10.25 7.28 -6.85
C ALA A 19 11.39 6.47 -7.47
N SER A 20 12.49 7.13 -7.84
CA SER A 20 13.71 6.42 -8.28
C SER A 20 14.39 5.64 -7.14
N GLY A 21 14.09 6.00 -5.89
CA GLY A 21 14.63 5.36 -4.69
C GLY A 21 13.66 4.41 -3.99
N THR A 22 13.79 4.34 -2.68
CA THR A 22 12.92 3.55 -1.80
C THR A 22 11.67 4.35 -1.41
N ILE A 23 10.51 3.70 -1.41
CA ILE A 23 9.28 4.22 -0.80
C ILE A 23 9.11 3.54 0.57
N THR A 24 8.98 4.35 1.61
CA THR A 24 8.81 3.86 2.99
C THR A 24 7.45 4.26 3.54
N PHE A 25 6.68 3.25 3.95
CA PHE A 25 5.47 3.42 4.75
C PHE A 25 5.83 3.26 6.22
N GLY A 26 5.76 4.36 6.97
CA GLY A 26 6.11 4.36 8.39
C GLY A 26 5.20 3.44 9.21
N GLY A 27 5.76 2.79 10.23
CA GLY A 27 5.03 1.81 11.05
C GLY A 27 3.78 2.36 11.73
N GLU A 28 3.74 3.66 11.99
CA GLU A 28 2.59 4.34 12.64
C GLU A 28 1.31 4.36 11.78
N LEU A 29 1.45 4.12 10.47
CA LEU A 29 0.35 4.05 9.52
C LEU A 29 -0.37 2.70 9.68
N GLY A 30 -1.70 2.65 9.74
CA GLY A 30 -2.41 1.37 9.80
C GLY A 30 -3.67 1.44 10.65
N SER A 31 -4.44 0.35 10.63
CA SER A 31 -5.61 0.20 11.49
C SER A 31 -5.26 -0.62 12.74
N THR A 32 -5.88 -0.28 13.86
CA THR A 32 -5.90 -1.07 15.10
C THR A 32 -7.19 -1.88 15.25
N ASP A 33 -8.11 -1.79 14.28
CA ASP A 33 -9.47 -2.33 14.39
C ASP A 33 -9.55 -3.82 14.05
N HIS A 34 -8.61 -4.63 14.57
CA HIS A 34 -8.71 -6.08 14.53
C HIS A 34 -9.60 -6.52 15.68
N GLN A 35 -10.79 -7.02 15.37
CA GLN A 35 -11.62 -7.69 16.37
C GLN A 35 -11.27 -9.18 16.40
N PRO A 36 -10.83 -9.74 17.54
CA PRO A 36 -10.54 -11.16 17.66
C PRO A 36 -11.74 -12.02 17.22
N GLY A 37 -11.52 -12.93 16.27
CA GLY A 37 -12.55 -13.85 15.77
C GLY A 37 -13.47 -13.29 14.68
N GLN A 38 -13.22 -12.09 14.16
CA GLN A 38 -13.83 -11.59 12.92
C GLN A 38 -12.80 -11.63 11.79
N PRO A 39 -13.16 -12.03 10.57
CA PRO A 39 -12.25 -11.89 9.43
C PRO A 39 -11.93 -10.40 9.23
N ASP A 40 -10.67 -10.08 8.92
CA ASP A 40 -10.30 -8.72 8.53
C ASP A 40 -11.05 -8.36 7.24
N VAL A 41 -12.13 -7.61 7.38
CA VAL A 41 -12.82 -6.99 6.26
C VAL A 41 -12.09 -5.68 5.98
N PRO A 42 -11.59 -5.44 4.76
CA PRO A 42 -11.11 -4.12 4.39
C PRO A 42 -12.25 -3.12 4.58
N GLN A 43 -12.23 -2.39 5.70
CA GLN A 43 -13.15 -1.29 5.92
C GLN A 43 -12.73 -0.21 4.92
N THR A 44 -13.65 0.21 4.06
CA THR A 44 -13.40 1.15 2.96
C THR A 44 -12.85 2.51 3.40
N ASP A 45 -12.88 2.77 4.71
CA ASP A 45 -12.52 4.05 5.32
C ASP A 45 -11.18 3.97 6.09
N ASN A 46 -10.55 2.79 6.17
CA ASN A 46 -9.33 2.51 6.95
C ASN A 46 -8.10 2.15 6.08
N TYR A 47 -8.11 2.50 4.79
CA TYR A 47 -6.94 2.27 3.94
C TYR A 47 -5.73 3.05 4.43
N THR A 48 -4.61 2.36 4.58
CA THR A 48 -3.35 2.94 5.02
C THR A 48 -2.64 3.66 3.87
N ALA A 49 -2.76 3.11 2.67
CA ALA A 49 -2.16 3.63 1.44
C ALA A 49 -3.03 3.25 0.25
N GLY A 50 -3.56 4.23 -0.47
CA GLY A 50 -4.38 4.04 -1.66
C GLY A 50 -3.70 4.62 -2.90
N GLY A 51 -3.56 3.83 -3.96
CA GLY A 51 -3.02 4.30 -5.25
C GLY A 51 -2.00 3.36 -5.89
N VAL A 52 -1.21 3.92 -6.81
CA VAL A 52 -0.12 3.22 -7.50
C VAL A 52 1.22 3.68 -6.94
N TYR A 53 2.01 2.76 -6.41
CA TYR A 53 3.32 3.02 -5.81
C TYR A 53 4.40 2.27 -6.58
N LEU A 54 5.26 3.01 -7.27
CA LEU A 54 6.37 2.46 -8.07
C LEU A 54 7.70 2.94 -7.49
N ALA A 55 8.49 2.01 -6.94
CA ALA A 55 9.81 2.28 -6.38
C ALA A 55 10.91 1.72 -7.28
N GLY A 56 11.92 2.52 -7.62
CA GLY A 56 13.09 2.07 -8.36
C GLY A 56 13.96 1.09 -7.57
N HIS A 57 13.98 1.23 -6.23
CA HIS A 57 14.62 0.28 -5.33
C HIS A 57 13.58 -0.52 -4.55
N ASN A 58 13.38 -0.23 -3.27
CA ASN A 58 12.56 -1.06 -2.39
C ASN A 58 11.22 -0.37 -2.06
N ILE A 59 10.21 -1.17 -1.74
CA ILE A 59 9.09 -0.73 -0.92
C ILE A 59 9.30 -1.31 0.48
N VAL A 60 9.25 -0.45 1.49
CA VAL A 60 9.41 -0.84 2.90
C VAL A 60 8.14 -0.49 3.65
N ILE A 61 7.48 -1.49 4.23
CA ILE A 61 6.41 -1.31 5.21
C ILE A 61 7.02 -1.58 6.57
N GLU A 62 7.32 -0.50 7.29
CA GLU A 62 8.02 -0.54 8.57
C GLU A 62 7.13 -1.09 9.68
N GLN A 63 7.80 -1.65 10.68
CA GLN A 63 7.27 -1.94 12.02
C GLN A 63 7.52 -0.74 12.95
N THR A 64 6.68 -0.55 13.97
CA THR A 64 6.92 0.36 15.10
C THR A 64 7.55 -0.38 16.28
N SER A 65 7.08 -1.60 16.56
CA SER A 65 7.54 -2.44 17.68
C SER A 65 7.40 -3.92 17.29
N GLN A 66 8.08 -4.82 18.00
CA GLN A 66 8.05 -6.25 17.66
C GLN A 66 6.67 -6.91 17.74
N ASP A 67 5.72 -6.32 18.49
CA ASP A 67 4.48 -7.02 18.86
C ASP A 67 3.21 -6.16 18.91
N THR A 68 3.28 -4.87 18.57
CA THR A 68 2.11 -3.96 18.63
C THR A 68 1.94 -3.15 17.35
N ASP A 69 2.38 -3.71 16.23
CA ASP A 69 2.17 -3.06 14.94
C ASP A 69 0.68 -2.96 14.61
N LYS A 70 0.34 -1.92 13.85
CA LYS A 70 -0.96 -1.80 13.21
C LYS A 70 -0.96 -2.64 11.94
N GLN A 71 -2.09 -3.19 11.52
CA GLN A 71 -2.14 -3.80 10.18
C GLN A 71 -1.97 -2.74 9.10
N PHE A 72 -1.14 -3.06 8.11
CA PHE A 72 -1.05 -2.27 6.89
C PHE A 72 -2.14 -2.71 5.92
N VAL A 73 -2.98 -1.78 5.46
CA VAL A 73 -3.98 -2.05 4.41
C VAL A 73 -3.68 -1.20 3.18
N GLY A 74 -3.04 -1.80 2.18
CA GLY A 74 -2.75 -1.19 0.89
C GLY A 74 -3.89 -1.43 -0.09
N ASN A 75 -4.43 -0.36 -0.68
CA ASN A 75 -5.46 -0.43 -1.72
C ASN A 75 -4.88 0.05 -3.06
N GLY A 76 -4.50 -0.87 -3.93
CA GLY A 76 -3.98 -0.55 -5.25
C GLY A 76 -2.79 -1.38 -5.67
N VAL A 77 -1.83 -0.74 -6.34
CA VAL A 77 -0.69 -1.39 -7.00
C VAL A 77 0.60 -0.98 -6.33
N PHE A 78 1.44 -1.95 -5.97
CA PHE A 78 2.72 -1.75 -5.32
C PHE A 78 3.78 -2.53 -6.10
N ALA A 79 4.73 -1.82 -6.71
CA ALA A 79 5.81 -2.44 -7.47
C ALA A 79 7.16 -1.82 -7.10
N ALA A 80 8.16 -2.69 -6.97
CA ALA A 80 9.52 -2.32 -6.61
C ALA A 80 10.48 -2.96 -7.61
N GLY A 81 11.50 -2.20 -8.07
CA GLY A 81 12.57 -2.77 -8.90
C GLY A 81 13.48 -3.73 -8.13
N GLY A 82 13.56 -3.54 -6.81
CA GLY A 82 14.23 -4.43 -5.85
C GLY A 82 13.22 -5.28 -5.08
N ASN A 83 13.17 -5.08 -3.75
CA ASN A 83 12.37 -5.91 -2.85
C ASN A 83 11.17 -5.15 -2.27
N ILE A 84 10.10 -5.90 -1.96
CA ILE A 84 9.02 -5.45 -1.07
C ILE A 84 9.28 -6.07 0.31
N GLN A 85 9.51 -5.23 1.31
CA GLN A 85 9.79 -5.63 2.69
C GLN A 85 8.55 -5.42 3.56
N LEU A 86 7.98 -6.51 4.07
CA LEU A 86 6.81 -6.52 4.95
C LEU A 86 7.30 -6.84 6.38
N GLN A 87 7.67 -5.81 7.14
CA GLN A 87 8.34 -6.00 8.42
C GLN A 87 7.38 -6.13 9.61
N ARG A 88 6.07 -6.00 9.39
CA ARG A 88 5.08 -5.92 10.48
C ARG A 88 4.79 -7.23 11.16
N SER A 89 4.54 -7.16 12.47
CA SER A 89 4.17 -8.26 13.33
C SER A 89 2.98 -7.87 14.22
N LEU A 90 1.87 -8.59 14.09
CA LEU A 90 0.72 -8.49 15.00
C LEU A 90 0.85 -9.43 16.22
N ALA A 91 2.04 -10.02 16.43
CA ALA A 91 2.33 -11.00 17.47
C ALA A 91 1.26 -12.07 17.62
N PHE A 92 0.50 -12.03 18.73
CA PHE A 92 -0.53 -13.00 19.07
C PHE A 92 -1.66 -13.06 18.04
N ASP A 93 -2.04 -11.91 17.48
CA ASP A 93 -3.11 -11.79 16.50
C ASP A 93 -2.65 -12.17 15.07
N GLY A 94 -1.34 -12.31 14.84
CA GLY A 94 -0.75 -12.65 13.54
C GLY A 94 -1.15 -14.04 13.02
N ASN A 95 -1.64 -14.92 13.89
CA ASN A 95 -2.14 -16.25 13.50
C ASN A 95 -3.55 -16.24 12.91
N THR A 96 -4.32 -15.17 13.15
CA THR A 96 -5.71 -15.03 12.65
C THR A 96 -5.90 -13.81 11.75
N HIS A 97 -4.92 -12.89 11.73
CA HIS A 97 -4.96 -11.63 10.98
C HIS A 97 -3.62 -11.41 10.24
N PRO A 98 -3.61 -11.09 8.94
CA PRO A 98 -2.37 -10.74 8.25
C PRO A 98 -1.83 -9.39 8.75
N ALA A 99 -0.52 -9.29 8.97
CA ALA A 99 0.10 -8.00 9.34
C ALA A 99 0.10 -6.98 8.18
N SER A 100 -0.07 -7.44 6.94
CA SER A 100 -0.18 -6.61 5.75
C SER A 100 -1.20 -7.21 4.78
N LEU A 101 -2.20 -6.41 4.41
CA LEU A 101 -3.28 -6.75 3.50
C LEU A 101 -3.19 -5.87 2.26
N PHE A 102 -3.25 -6.48 1.08
CA PHE A 102 -3.24 -5.78 -0.21
C PHE A 102 -4.54 -6.07 -0.95
N VAL A 103 -5.28 -5.00 -1.24
CA VAL A 103 -6.58 -5.04 -1.93
C VAL A 103 -6.41 -4.43 -3.30
N TYR A 104 -6.74 -5.19 -4.33
CA TYR A 104 -6.76 -4.66 -5.70
C TYR A 104 -7.90 -3.65 -5.87
N ASN A 105 -7.59 -2.50 -6.47
CA ASN A 105 -8.58 -1.48 -6.79
C ASN A 105 -8.70 -1.30 -8.32
N PRO A 106 -9.78 -1.80 -8.95
CA PRO A 106 -9.96 -1.68 -10.40
C PRO A 106 -10.18 -0.23 -10.86
N GLN A 107 -10.63 0.67 -9.98
CA GLN A 107 -10.83 2.08 -10.33
C GLN A 107 -9.50 2.78 -10.69
N LEU A 108 -8.38 2.30 -10.12
CA LEU A 108 -7.06 2.83 -10.49
C LEU A 108 -6.72 2.55 -11.95
N LEU A 109 -7.16 1.42 -12.50
CA LEU A 109 -6.97 1.11 -13.92
C LEU A 109 -7.90 1.97 -14.80
N LEU A 110 -9.17 2.09 -14.40
CA LEU A 110 -10.18 2.84 -15.15
C LEU A 110 -9.88 4.34 -15.21
N ASN A 111 -9.27 4.88 -14.15
CA ASN A 111 -8.97 6.31 -14.02
C ASN A 111 -7.49 6.63 -14.31
N ALA A 112 -6.67 5.63 -14.67
CA ALA A 112 -5.28 5.86 -15.01
C ALA A 112 -5.18 6.76 -16.25
N PRO A 113 -4.25 7.73 -16.27
CA PRO A 113 -3.92 8.44 -17.50
C PRO A 113 -3.49 7.48 -18.61
N ASP A 114 -3.88 7.76 -19.86
CA ASP A 114 -3.66 6.87 -21.02
C ASP A 114 -2.19 6.42 -21.17
N PHE A 115 -1.24 7.30 -20.88
CA PHE A 115 0.19 6.98 -20.97
C PHE A 115 0.67 5.89 -19.99
N PHE A 116 -0.09 5.57 -18.93
CA PHE A 116 0.18 4.42 -18.06
C PHE A 116 -0.35 3.10 -18.65
N LEU A 117 -1.29 3.17 -19.59
CA LEU A 117 -1.96 2.02 -20.20
C LEU A 117 -1.30 1.64 -21.54
N GLU A 118 -0.66 2.60 -22.19
CA GLU A 118 0.08 2.40 -23.43
C GLU A 118 1.43 1.71 -23.15
N GLY A 119 1.48 0.39 -23.33
CA GLY A 119 2.75 -0.33 -23.35
C GLY A 119 3.54 0.02 -24.62
N SER A 120 4.69 0.66 -24.49
CA SER A 120 5.62 0.84 -25.60
C SER A 120 6.24 -0.52 -25.94
N VAL A 121 5.73 -1.19 -26.97
CA VAL A 121 6.41 -2.37 -27.54
C VAL A 121 7.49 -1.87 -28.49
N GLU A 122 8.73 -1.73 -28.00
CA GLU A 122 9.89 -1.66 -28.90
C GLU A 122 10.24 -3.08 -29.35
N TRP A 123 9.86 -3.41 -30.58
CA TRP A 123 10.29 -4.65 -31.22
C TRP A 123 11.71 -4.44 -31.75
N GLN A 124 12.70 -5.16 -31.21
CA GLN A 124 14.06 -5.21 -31.75
C GLN A 124 14.23 -6.49 -32.59
N PRO A 125 14.58 -6.40 -33.89
CA PRO A 125 14.78 -7.54 -34.78
C PRO A 125 16.02 -8.37 -34.47
#